data_AF-A0A9X2GA71-F1
#
_entry.id   AF-A0A9X2GA71-F1
#
_cell.length_a   1.000
_cell.length_b   1.000
_cell.length_c   1.000
_cell.angle_alpha   90.00
_cell.angle_beta   90.00
_cell.angle_gamma   90.00
#
_symmetry.space_group_name_H-M   'P 1'
#
loop_
_entity.id
_entity.type
_entity.pdbx_description
1 polymer ?
#
loop_
_entity_poly.entity_id
_entity_poly.type
_entity_poly.pdbx_seq_one_letter_code
_entity_poly.pdbx_strand_id
1 'polypeptide(L)'
;MEQIAGMLGTDTLTARKVIEAVSGTIVGGMARNATHPDGADALRGALDDHMDADPFNGDVASLTRDGHSILGHVLGGQGTEQAAAQLSQLAGVNSATIMKLLPLIAPMIMSLLANRAASRDMDAEAVADDLSREESAIPGGLGELLASLLGGIFGGAAVPRQAGPYDPYHDPMRSEREVAPGRSNPDW
;
A
#
# COMPACT_ATOMS: atom_id res chain seq x y z
N MET A 1 23.00 -4.82 -11.97
CA MET A 1 22.49 -5.87 -11.05
C MET A 1 23.41 -6.13 -9.87
N GLU A 2 24.72 -6.30 -10.07
CA GLU A 2 25.68 -6.57 -8.98
C GLU A 2 25.69 -5.48 -7.90
N GLN A 3 25.58 -4.21 -8.29
CA GLN A 3 25.49 -3.10 -7.33
C GLN A 3 24.25 -3.20 -6.42
N ILE A 4 23.10 -3.57 -6.98
CA ILE A 4 21.86 -3.73 -6.21
C ILE A 4 21.97 -4.96 -5.30
N ALA A 5 22.52 -6.07 -5.79
CA ALA A 5 22.80 -7.25 -4.96
C ALA A 5 23.74 -6.91 -3.78
N GLY A 6 24.78 -6.12 -4.03
CA GLY A 6 25.68 -5.61 -2.99
C GLY A 6 25.00 -4.70 -1.95
N MET A 7 24.12 -3.79 -2.40
CA MET A 7 23.31 -2.97 -1.48
C MET A 7 22.32 -3.81 -0.66
N LEU A 8 21.75 -4.85 -1.27
CA LEU A 8 20.81 -5.76 -0.63
C LEU A 8 21.48 -6.79 0.29
N GLY A 9 22.81 -6.95 0.20
CA GLY A 9 23.55 -7.99 0.93
C GLY A 9 23.12 -9.41 0.52
N THR A 10 22.72 -9.59 -0.74
CA THR A 10 22.13 -10.83 -1.26
C THR A 10 22.72 -11.19 -2.62
N ASP A 11 22.34 -12.35 -3.17
CA ASP A 11 22.78 -12.78 -4.49
C ASP A 11 21.98 -12.09 -5.63
N THR A 12 22.48 -12.16 -6.86
CA THR A 12 21.86 -11.48 -8.00
C THR A 12 20.46 -11.99 -8.34
N LEU A 13 20.16 -13.26 -8.07
CA LEU A 13 18.84 -13.85 -8.31
C LEU A 13 17.83 -13.31 -7.29
N THR A 14 18.20 -13.26 -6.01
CA THR A 14 17.35 -12.67 -4.96
C THR A 14 17.15 -11.17 -5.19
N ALA A 15 18.22 -10.44 -5.56
CA ALA A 15 18.12 -9.03 -5.89
C ALA A 15 17.15 -8.77 -7.06
N ARG A 16 17.18 -9.63 -8.09
CA ARG A 16 16.24 -9.55 -9.22
C ARG A 16 14.80 -9.75 -8.76
N LYS A 17 14.53 -10.76 -7.94
CA LYS A 17 13.18 -11.00 -7.39
C LYS A 17 12.68 -9.82 -6.56
N VAL A 18 13.55 -9.21 -5.75
CA VAL A 18 13.21 -8.02 -4.97
C VAL A 18 12.83 -6.87 -5.88
N ILE A 19 13.62 -6.59 -6.93
CA ILE A 19 13.30 -5.53 -7.89
C ILE A 19 11.97 -5.81 -8.58
N GLU A 20 11.75 -7.04 -9.08
CA GLU A 20 10.51 -7.42 -9.74
C GLU A 20 9.29 -7.23 -8.82
N ALA A 21 9.40 -7.62 -7.56
CA ALA A 21 8.34 -7.46 -6.57
C ALA A 21 8.12 -5.99 -6.17
N VAL A 22 9.20 -5.20 -5.99
CA VAL A 22 9.13 -3.76 -5.75
C VAL A 22 8.45 -3.05 -6.92
N SER A 23 8.86 -3.36 -8.15
CA SER A 23 8.27 -2.80 -9.36
C SER A 23 6.79 -3.14 -9.48
N GLY A 24 6.42 -4.40 -9.27
CA GLY A 24 5.01 -4.81 -9.26
C GLY A 24 4.19 -4.10 -8.19
N THR A 25 4.78 -3.85 -7.01
CA THR A 25 4.10 -3.11 -5.93
C THR A 25 3.86 -1.65 -6.31
N ILE A 26 4.86 -0.97 -6.89
CA ILE A 26 4.74 0.42 -7.32
C ILE A 26 3.73 0.56 -8.46
N VAL A 27 3.82 -0.30 -9.48
CA VAL A 27 2.88 -0.32 -10.62
C VAL A 27 1.46 -0.64 -10.15
N GLY A 28 1.29 -1.63 -9.27
CA GLY A 28 -0.01 -1.95 -8.69
C GLY A 28 -0.59 -0.81 -7.85
N GLY A 29 0.25 -0.07 -7.11
CA GLY A 29 -0.16 1.14 -6.42
C GLY A 29 -0.62 2.25 -7.37
N MET A 30 0.11 2.47 -8.47
CA MET A 30 -0.29 3.41 -9.52
C MET A 30 -1.61 3.00 -10.19
N ALA A 31 -1.75 1.73 -10.57
CA ALA A 31 -2.97 1.18 -11.14
C ALA A 31 -4.16 1.39 -10.20
N ARG A 32 -3.97 1.07 -8.91
CA ARG A 32 -4.99 1.25 -7.87
C ARG A 32 -5.37 2.72 -7.71
N ASN A 33 -4.40 3.63 -7.66
CA ASN A 33 -4.67 5.06 -7.57
C ASN A 33 -5.41 5.58 -8.80
N ALA A 34 -5.03 5.12 -9.99
CA ALA A 34 -5.64 5.49 -11.26
C ALA A 34 -7.06 4.95 -11.47
N THR A 35 -7.54 4.03 -10.62
CA THR A 35 -8.97 3.64 -10.62
C THR A 35 -9.90 4.76 -10.15
N HIS A 36 -9.37 5.79 -9.49
CA HIS A 36 -10.10 6.99 -9.11
C HIS A 36 -9.80 8.12 -10.09
N PRO A 37 -10.80 8.92 -10.52
CA PRO A 37 -10.57 10.03 -11.47
C PRO A 37 -9.47 10.99 -11.02
N ASP A 38 -9.54 11.45 -9.76
CA ASP A 38 -8.53 12.35 -9.19
C ASP A 38 -7.12 11.72 -9.18
N GLY A 39 -7.05 10.40 -8.97
CA GLY A 39 -5.78 9.67 -8.97
C GLY A 39 -5.21 9.46 -10.35
N ALA A 40 -6.06 9.27 -11.36
CA ALA A 40 -5.66 9.19 -12.77
C ALA A 40 -5.15 10.55 -13.27
N ASP A 41 -5.83 11.64 -12.93
CA ASP A 41 -5.39 13.01 -13.27
C ASP A 41 -4.07 13.37 -12.58
N ALA A 42 -3.94 13.05 -11.28
CA ALA A 42 -2.69 13.26 -10.54
C ALA A 42 -1.54 12.44 -11.14
N LEU A 43 -1.80 11.19 -11.52
CA LEU A 43 -0.82 10.35 -12.19
C LEU A 43 -0.42 10.97 -13.54
N ARG A 44 -1.40 11.41 -14.34
CA ARG A 44 -1.14 12.03 -15.65
C ARG A 44 -0.27 13.28 -15.52
N GLY A 45 -0.54 14.16 -14.55
CA GLY A 45 0.29 15.33 -14.29
C GLY A 45 1.70 14.97 -13.85
N ALA A 46 1.85 13.98 -12.96
CA ALA A 46 3.17 13.49 -12.57
C ALA A 46 3.92 12.83 -13.74
N LEU A 47 3.21 12.19 -14.69
CA LEU A 47 3.84 11.66 -15.90
C LEU A 47 4.37 12.79 -16.78
N ASP A 48 3.61 13.88 -16.96
CA ASP A 48 4.09 15.08 -17.69
C ASP A 48 5.37 15.65 -17.04
N ASP A 49 5.40 15.77 -15.71
CA ASP A 49 6.56 16.29 -14.97
C ASP A 49 7.81 15.40 -15.13
N HIS A 50 7.62 14.10 -15.42
CA HIS A 50 8.68 13.11 -15.51
C HIS A 50 8.97 12.61 -16.94
N MET A 51 8.37 13.20 -17.99
CA MET A 51 8.64 12.80 -19.38
C MET A 51 10.10 13.04 -19.79
N ASP A 52 10.66 14.19 -19.42
CA ASP A 52 12.04 14.59 -19.75
C ASP A 52 13.01 14.38 -18.56
N ALA A 53 12.51 13.85 -17.44
CA ALA A 53 13.35 13.56 -16.29
C ALA A 53 14.24 12.34 -16.60
N ASP A 54 15.55 12.54 -16.64
CA ASP A 54 16.51 11.44 -16.65
C ASP A 54 16.82 11.02 -15.20
N PRO A 55 16.23 9.91 -14.71
CA PRO A 55 16.46 9.45 -13.34
C PRO A 55 17.90 9.01 -13.10
N PHE A 56 18.73 8.85 -14.14
CA PHE A 56 20.12 8.42 -14.05
C PHE A 56 21.12 9.57 -14.02
N ASN A 57 20.69 10.79 -14.37
CA ASN A 57 21.55 11.98 -14.40
C ASN A 57 21.33 12.93 -13.20
N GLY A 58 20.28 12.69 -12.42
CA GLY A 58 20.00 13.43 -11.18
C GLY A 58 20.90 13.03 -10.01
N ASP A 59 21.09 13.95 -9.06
CA ASP A 59 21.70 13.62 -7.77
C ASP A 59 20.84 12.57 -7.04
N VAL A 60 21.48 11.56 -6.46
CA VAL A 60 20.82 10.48 -5.69
C VAL A 60 19.90 11.04 -4.60
N ALA A 61 20.26 12.16 -3.97
CA ALA A 61 19.44 12.81 -2.95
C ALA A 61 18.15 13.42 -3.52
N SER A 62 18.20 13.98 -4.73
CA SER A 62 17.01 14.47 -5.44
C SER A 62 16.13 13.30 -5.86
N LEU A 63 16.72 12.30 -6.52
CA LEU A 63 16.03 11.09 -6.95
C LEU A 63 15.30 10.41 -5.80
N THR A 64 15.98 10.29 -4.65
CA THR A 64 15.40 9.71 -3.44
C THR A 64 14.22 10.54 -2.94
N ARG A 65 14.32 11.88 -2.92
CA ARG A 65 13.23 12.76 -2.48
C ARG A 65 12.01 12.65 -3.39
N ASP A 66 12.25 12.69 -4.70
CA ASP A 66 11.20 12.57 -5.71
C ASP A 66 10.52 11.20 -5.59
N GLY A 67 11.31 10.15 -5.40
CA GLY A 67 10.81 8.80 -5.15
C GLY A 67 9.93 8.69 -3.91
N HIS A 68 10.29 9.34 -2.80
CA HIS A 68 9.41 9.37 -1.62
C HIS A 68 8.09 10.08 -1.91
N SER A 69 8.12 11.16 -2.70
CA SER A 69 6.90 11.86 -3.12
C SER A 69 6.01 10.94 -3.95
N ILE A 70 6.57 10.29 -4.98
CA ILE A 70 5.84 9.32 -5.82
C ILE A 70 5.23 8.22 -4.97
N LEU A 71 6.03 7.58 -4.10
CA LEU A 71 5.58 6.50 -3.23
C LEU A 71 4.46 6.94 -2.28
N GLY A 72 4.55 8.15 -1.73
CA GLY A 72 3.50 8.72 -0.86
C GLY A 72 2.17 8.91 -1.59
N HIS A 73 2.18 9.29 -2.87
CA HIS A 73 0.96 9.41 -3.67
C HIS A 73 0.40 8.05 -4.08
N VAL A 74 1.26 7.11 -4.51
CA VAL A 74 0.80 5.84 -5.11
C VAL A 74 0.51 4.75 -4.08
N LEU A 75 1.24 4.71 -2.96
CA LEU A 75 1.04 3.74 -1.86
C LEU A 75 0.34 4.37 -0.65
N GLY A 76 0.26 5.69 -0.57
CA GLY A 76 -0.29 6.40 0.59
C GLY A 76 0.71 6.51 1.75
N GLY A 77 0.29 7.22 2.81
CA GLY A 77 1.17 7.65 3.89
C GLY A 77 1.78 6.55 4.77
N GLN A 78 1.31 5.31 4.70
CA GLN A 78 1.90 4.14 5.40
C GLN A 78 2.19 2.96 4.46
N GLY A 79 1.89 3.13 3.16
CA GLY A 79 1.98 2.01 2.22
C GLY A 79 3.42 1.65 1.85
N THR A 80 4.36 2.60 1.95
CA THR A 80 5.78 2.35 1.71
C THR A 80 6.36 1.43 2.79
N GLU A 81 6.06 1.70 4.05
CA GLU A 81 6.50 0.88 5.19
C GLU A 81 5.87 -0.52 5.15
N GLN A 82 4.58 -0.60 4.81
CA GLN A 82 3.88 -1.86 4.68
C GLN A 82 4.42 -2.69 3.50
N ALA A 83 4.64 -2.06 2.34
CA ALA A 83 5.29 -2.69 1.20
C ALA A 83 6.66 -3.25 1.59
N ALA A 84 7.51 -2.45 2.24
CA ALA A 84 8.83 -2.89 2.66
C ALA A 84 8.79 -4.06 3.64
N ALA A 85 7.86 -4.05 4.61
CA ALA A 85 7.70 -5.15 5.56
C ALA A 85 7.30 -6.46 4.88
N GLN A 86 6.34 -6.42 3.96
CA GLN A 86 5.86 -7.61 3.25
C GLN A 86 6.89 -8.14 2.24
N LEU A 87 7.54 -7.25 1.50
CA LEU A 87 8.62 -7.59 0.57
C LEU A 87 9.82 -8.19 1.30
N SER A 88 10.10 -7.70 2.52
CA SER A 88 11.15 -8.25 3.40
C SER A 88 10.87 -9.70 3.76
N GLN A 89 9.63 -10.02 4.11
CA GLN A 89 9.21 -11.39 4.41
C GLN A 89 9.27 -12.30 3.18
N LEU A 90 8.85 -11.80 2.02
CA LEU A 90 8.86 -12.56 0.77
C LEU A 90 10.28 -12.90 0.29
N ALA A 91 11.18 -11.92 0.33
CA ALA A 91 12.52 -12.05 -0.23
C ALA A 91 13.58 -12.51 0.78
N GLY A 92 13.27 -12.53 2.08
CA GLY A 92 14.26 -12.77 3.13
C GLY A 92 15.32 -11.66 3.25
N VAL A 93 14.99 -10.45 2.79
CA VAL A 93 15.88 -9.28 2.78
C VAL A 93 15.45 -8.31 3.87
N ASN A 94 16.38 -7.55 4.45
CA ASN A 94 16.07 -6.59 5.50
C ASN A 94 15.12 -5.47 4.99
N SER A 95 14.03 -5.23 5.73
CA SER A 95 13.04 -4.18 5.40
C SER A 95 13.65 -2.77 5.30
N ALA A 96 14.61 -2.40 6.16
CA ALA A 96 15.28 -1.10 6.07
C ALA A 96 16.09 -0.93 4.78
N THR A 97 16.54 -2.03 4.18
CA THR A 97 17.20 -2.01 2.88
C THR A 97 16.19 -1.82 1.76
N ILE A 98 15.03 -2.49 1.83
CA ILE A 98 13.94 -2.29 0.87
C ILE A 98 13.39 -0.86 0.95
N MET A 99 13.28 -0.28 2.14
CA MET A 99 12.92 1.13 2.36
C MET A 99 13.87 2.12 1.67
N LYS A 100 15.15 1.78 1.53
CA LYS A 100 16.11 2.59 0.77
C LYS A 100 16.02 2.36 -0.73
N LEU A 101 15.60 1.17 -1.13
CA LEU A 101 15.52 0.77 -2.53
C LEU A 101 14.27 1.34 -3.21
N LEU A 102 13.12 1.29 -2.53
CA LEU A 102 11.82 1.75 -3.03
C LEU A 102 11.90 3.16 -3.65
N PRO A 103 12.42 4.20 -2.95
CA PRO A 103 12.49 5.56 -3.48
C PRO A 103 13.45 5.71 -4.66
N LEU A 104 14.44 4.82 -4.80
CA LEU A 104 15.33 4.87 -5.97
C LEU A 104 14.65 4.28 -7.20
N ILE A 105 13.79 3.28 -7.02
CA ILE A 105 13.10 2.59 -8.12
C ILE A 105 11.89 3.38 -8.63
N ALA A 106 11.16 4.06 -7.74
CA ALA A 106 9.93 4.74 -8.11
C ALA A 106 10.08 5.74 -9.28
N PRO A 107 11.07 6.65 -9.30
CA PRO A 107 11.25 7.58 -10.43
C PRO A 107 11.62 6.89 -11.74
N MET A 108 12.35 5.76 -11.69
CA MET A 108 12.70 4.99 -12.90
C MET A 108 11.45 4.38 -13.55
N ILE A 109 10.55 3.82 -12.75
CA ILE A 109 9.27 3.28 -13.25
C ILE A 109 8.41 4.43 -13.79
N MET A 110 8.39 5.56 -13.08
CA MET A 110 7.62 6.72 -13.50
C MET A 110 8.09 7.28 -14.85
N SER A 111 9.40 7.44 -15.05
CA SER A 111 10.00 7.87 -16.32
C SER A 111 9.69 6.89 -17.46
N LEU A 112 9.72 5.58 -17.20
CA LEU A 112 9.35 4.56 -18.19
C LEU A 112 7.88 4.68 -18.62
N LEU A 113 6.97 4.83 -17.65
CA LEU A 113 5.54 5.04 -17.90
C LEU A 113 5.30 6.36 -18.63
N ALA A 114 6.00 7.43 -18.24
CA ALA A 114 5.87 8.75 -18.84
C ALA A 114 6.25 8.70 -20.32
N ASN A 115 7.38 8.06 -20.63
CA ASN A 115 7.80 7.84 -22.01
C ASN A 115 6.83 6.95 -22.80
N ARG A 116 6.26 5.91 -22.19
CA ARG A 116 5.23 5.06 -22.83
C ARG A 116 3.95 5.84 -23.13
N ALA A 117 3.48 6.62 -22.16
CA ALA A 117 2.29 7.46 -22.29
C ALA A 117 2.48 8.51 -23.39
N ALA A 118 3.63 9.20 -23.40
CA ALA A 118 4.01 10.16 -24.43
C ALA A 118 4.08 9.52 -25.82
N SER A 119 4.76 8.37 -25.94
CA SER A 119 4.94 7.66 -27.22
C SER A 119 3.64 7.15 -27.83
N ARG A 120 2.56 7.05 -27.04
CA ARG A 120 1.26 6.52 -27.44
C ARG A 120 0.14 7.56 -27.33
N ASP A 121 0.49 8.83 -27.09
CA ASP A 121 -0.44 9.95 -26.87
C ASP A 121 -1.58 9.61 -25.89
N MET A 122 -1.23 8.99 -24.76
CA MET A 122 -2.21 8.55 -23.77
C MET A 122 -2.69 9.72 -22.89
N ASP A 123 -4.00 9.79 -22.68
CA ASP A 123 -4.61 10.59 -21.63
C ASP A 123 -4.67 9.82 -20.29
N ALA A 124 -5.18 10.47 -19.25
CA ALA A 124 -5.26 9.90 -17.90
C ALA A 124 -6.03 8.58 -17.87
N GLU A 125 -7.14 8.50 -18.60
CA GLU A 125 -7.99 7.32 -18.69
C GLU A 125 -7.28 6.17 -19.42
N ALA A 126 -6.63 6.45 -20.56
CA ALA A 126 -5.86 5.46 -21.30
C ALA A 126 -4.68 4.89 -20.50
N VAL A 127 -4.00 5.72 -19.70
CA VAL A 127 -2.94 5.26 -18.79
C VAL A 127 -3.50 4.35 -17.70
N ALA A 128 -4.62 4.74 -17.07
CA ALA A 128 -5.28 3.94 -16.04
C ALA A 128 -5.69 2.56 -16.58
N ASP A 129 -6.22 2.54 -17.80
CA ASP A 129 -6.61 1.33 -18.53
C ASP A 129 -5.42 0.42 -18.85
N ASP A 130 -4.31 0.97 -19.34
CA ASP A 130 -3.08 0.22 -19.65
C ASP A 130 -2.52 -0.44 -18.38
N LEU A 131 -2.46 0.32 -17.27
CA LEU A 131 -2.00 -0.18 -15.97
C LEU A 131 -2.89 -1.29 -15.40
N SER A 132 -4.21 -1.13 -15.50
CA SER A 132 -5.18 -2.14 -15.02
C SER A 132 -5.08 -3.45 -15.83
N ARG A 133 -4.81 -3.34 -17.14
CA ARG A 133 -4.55 -4.51 -17.99
C ARG A 133 -3.21 -5.15 -17.67
N GLU A 134 -2.18 -4.35 -17.40
CA GLU A 134 -0.86 -4.85 -17.02
C GLU A 134 -0.92 -5.63 -15.70
N GLU A 135 -1.64 -5.12 -14.69
CA GLU A 135 -1.90 -5.82 -13.43
C GLU A 135 -2.63 -7.16 -13.68
N SER A 136 -3.67 -7.15 -14.50
CA SER A 136 -4.46 -8.34 -14.83
C SER A 136 -3.69 -9.37 -15.67
N ALA A 137 -2.65 -8.93 -16.40
CA ALA A 137 -1.82 -9.79 -17.24
C ALA A 137 -0.68 -10.47 -16.45
N ILE A 138 -0.47 -10.13 -15.18
CA ILE A 138 0.56 -10.76 -14.35
C ILE A 138 0.20 -12.23 -14.12
N PRO A 139 1.10 -13.19 -14.43
CA PRO A 139 0.84 -14.62 -14.24
C PRO A 139 0.38 -14.97 -12.83
N GLY A 140 -0.67 -15.81 -12.72
CA GLY A 140 -1.49 -15.98 -11.52
C GLY A 140 -0.77 -16.23 -10.19
N GLY A 141 0.39 -16.90 -10.20
CA GLY A 141 1.17 -17.09 -8.95
C GLY A 141 1.79 -15.79 -8.41
N LEU A 142 2.24 -14.88 -9.28
CA LEU A 142 2.73 -13.57 -8.89
C LEU A 142 1.59 -12.57 -8.74
N GLY A 143 0.57 -12.66 -9.60
CA GLY A 143 -0.62 -11.82 -9.52
C GLY A 143 -1.35 -11.96 -8.20
N GLU A 144 -1.53 -13.19 -7.68
CA GLU A 144 -2.19 -13.41 -6.39
C GLU A 144 -1.36 -12.88 -5.21
N LEU A 145 -0.04 -13.05 -5.25
CA LEU A 145 0.86 -12.51 -4.22
C LEU A 145 0.85 -10.98 -4.22
N LEU A 146 0.89 -10.35 -5.40
CA LEU A 146 0.80 -8.90 -5.53
C LEU A 146 -0.58 -8.39 -5.12
N ALA A 147 -1.66 -9.05 -5.52
CA ALA A 147 -3.01 -8.70 -5.11
C ALA A 147 -3.19 -8.80 -3.58
N SER A 148 -2.62 -9.83 -2.95
CA SER A 148 -2.61 -9.96 -1.49
C SER A 148 -1.77 -8.87 -0.82
N LEU A 149 -0.62 -8.52 -1.40
CA LEU A 149 0.26 -7.46 -0.91
C LEU A 149 -0.42 -6.09 -0.98
N LEU A 150 -0.97 -5.74 -2.15
CA LEU A 150 -1.70 -4.50 -2.37
C LEU A 150 -2.97 -4.47 -1.53
N GLY A 151 -3.68 -5.60 -1.39
CA GLY A 151 -4.78 -5.74 -0.45
C GLY A 151 -4.38 -5.51 1.01
N GLY A 152 -3.18 -5.92 1.41
CA GLY A 152 -2.62 -5.60 2.73
C GLY A 152 -2.25 -4.13 2.91
N ILE A 153 -1.76 -3.48 1.85
CA ILE A 153 -1.38 -2.05 1.84
C ILE A 153 -2.62 -1.14 1.88
N PHE A 154 -3.59 -1.40 1.00
CA PHE A 154 -4.76 -0.55 0.79
C PHE A 154 -6.01 -1.00 1.57
N GLY A 155 -6.06 -2.26 2.02
CA GLY A 155 -7.19 -2.85 2.74
C GLY A 155 -7.12 -2.74 4.26
N GLY A 156 -6.16 -1.97 4.79
CA GLY A 156 -5.95 -1.76 6.22
C GLY A 156 -6.98 -0.85 6.90
N ALA A 157 -8.28 -1.14 6.78
CA ALA A 157 -9.34 -0.59 7.63
C ALA A 157 -10.64 -1.43 7.61
N ALA A 158 -10.57 -2.72 7.99
CA ALA A 158 -11.75 -3.42 8.52
C ALA A 158 -11.32 -4.67 9.32
N VAL A 159 -10.85 -4.45 10.55
CA VAL A 159 -11.17 -5.45 11.59
C VAL A 159 -12.51 -5.00 12.18
N PRO A 160 -13.65 -5.64 11.86
CA PRO A 160 -14.79 -5.51 12.72
C PRO A 160 -14.36 -6.07 14.08
N ARG A 161 -14.16 -5.20 15.07
CA ARG A 161 -14.23 -5.64 16.46
C ARG A 161 -15.67 -6.10 16.66
N GLN A 162 -15.90 -7.39 16.44
CA GLN A 162 -17.00 -8.11 17.07
C GLN A 162 -16.72 -8.08 18.57
N ALA A 163 -17.07 -6.97 19.21
CA ALA A 163 -17.34 -6.98 20.63
C ALA A 163 -18.60 -7.83 20.79
N GLY A 164 -18.40 -9.03 21.34
CA GLY A 164 -19.47 -9.98 21.59
C GLY A 164 -20.61 -9.36 22.42
N PRO A 165 -21.79 -9.99 22.40
CA PRO A 165 -22.92 -9.54 23.21
C PRO A 165 -22.49 -9.46 24.67
N TYR A 166 -22.74 -8.30 25.26
CA TYR A 166 -22.57 -8.05 26.69
C TYR A 166 -23.42 -9.09 27.45
N ASP A 167 -22.74 -10.04 28.09
CA ASP A 167 -23.35 -11.07 28.93
C ASP A 167 -23.78 -10.39 30.26
N PRO A 168 -25.08 -10.29 30.56
CA PRO A 168 -25.56 -9.59 31.72
C PRO A 168 -25.26 -10.43 32.96
N TYR A 169 -24.34 -9.94 33.81
CA TYR A 169 -24.35 -10.32 35.22
C TYR A 169 -25.67 -9.85 35.84
N HIS A 170 -26.69 -10.70 35.81
CA HIS A 170 -27.79 -10.68 36.77
C HIS A 170 -27.80 -12.03 37.50
N ASP A 171 -27.32 -11.94 38.73
CA ASP A 171 -27.17 -12.97 39.76
C ASP A 171 -28.55 -13.54 40.20
N PRO A 172 -28.76 -14.87 40.21
CA PRO A 172 -29.95 -15.46 40.79
C PRO A 172 -29.74 -15.72 42.29
N MET A 173 -30.47 -14.93 43.09
CA MET A 173 -30.84 -15.16 44.50
C MET A 173 -29.80 -14.89 45.59
N ARG A 174 -30.07 -13.88 46.43
CA ARG A 174 -29.96 -14.07 47.89
C ARG A 174 -30.74 -13.07 48.75
N SER A 175 -31.50 -13.66 49.67
CA SER A 175 -31.88 -13.21 51.02
C SER A 175 -32.90 -12.08 51.20
N GLU A 176 -34.13 -12.51 51.47
CA GLU A 176 -34.92 -12.10 52.63
C GLU A 176 -34.07 -11.55 53.79
N ARG A 177 -34.40 -10.33 54.25
CA ARG A 177 -34.45 -9.88 55.65
C ARG A 177 -34.99 -8.44 55.74
N GLU A 178 -36.29 -8.35 55.97
CA GLU A 178 -36.94 -7.54 57.03
C GLU A 178 -36.17 -6.33 57.59
N VAL A 179 -36.72 -5.11 57.39
CA VAL A 179 -36.81 -4.05 58.43
C VAL A 179 -38.08 -3.21 58.19
N ALA A 180 -38.90 -3.08 59.23
CA ALA A 180 -40.20 -2.40 59.34
C ALA A 180 -40.07 -0.84 59.46
N PRO A 181 -41.09 -0.10 59.94
CA PRO A 181 -42.48 0.09 59.48
C PRO A 181 -42.79 1.57 59.16
N GLY A 182 -43.84 1.86 58.38
CA GLY A 182 -44.15 3.25 58.05
C GLY A 182 -45.55 3.54 57.52
N ARG A 183 -46.52 3.52 58.44
CA ARG A 183 -47.80 4.27 58.42
C ARG A 183 -48.86 3.88 57.37
N SER A 184 -49.92 3.24 57.89
CA SER A 184 -51.32 3.49 57.53
C SER A 184 -51.57 5.01 57.40
N ASN A 185 -52.44 5.53 56.53
CA ASN A 185 -53.89 5.33 56.46
C ASN A 185 -54.45 6.31 55.36
N PRO A 186 -55.76 6.48 55.14
CA PRO A 186 -56.56 5.74 54.15
C PRO A 186 -57.37 6.66 53.19
N ASP A 187 -58.16 6.01 52.33
CA ASP A 187 -59.47 6.41 51.77
C ASP A 187 -59.70 7.87 51.31
N TRP A 188 -59.58 8.10 49.99
CA TRP A 188 -60.66 8.53 49.08
C TRP A 188 -60.21 8.41 47.61
#